data_AF-A0AA41M7I2-F1
#
_entry.id   AF-A0AA41M7I2-F1
#
_cell.length_a   1.000
_cell.length_b   1.000
_cell.length_c   1.000
_cell.angle_alpha   90.00
_cell.angle_beta   90.00
_cell.angle_gamma   90.00
#
_symmetry.space_group_name_H-M   'P 1'
#
loop_
_entity.id
_entity.type
_entity.pdbx_description
1 polymer ?
#
loop_
_entity_poly.entity_id
_entity_poly.type
_entity_poly.pdbx_seq_one_letter_code
_entity_poly.pdbx_strand_id
1 'polypeptide(L)' 'DEWMSKIRALRSELKEMRDEGELNSKQYRELYNKAKGGFFRNKKHLNNYVEDEVKA' A
#
# COMPACT_ATOMS: atom_id res chain seq x y z
N ASP A 1 -20.66 -0.32 -1.96
CA ASP A 1 -19.53 0.15 -2.81
C ASP A 1 -18.27 -0.67 -2.62
N GLU A 2 -18.01 -1.58 -3.55
CA GLU A 2 -16.85 -2.49 -3.57
C GLU A 2 -15.50 -1.74 -3.54
N TRP A 3 -15.45 -0.58 -4.20
CA TRP A 3 -14.27 0.28 -4.22
C TRP A 3 -13.87 0.81 -2.83
N MET A 4 -14.86 1.21 -2.01
CA MET A 4 -14.60 1.72 -0.66
C MET A 4 -13.98 0.65 0.25
N SER A 5 -14.46 -0.59 0.17
CA SER A 5 -13.89 -1.70 0.93
C SER A 5 -12.46 -1.99 0.49
N LYS A 6 -12.21 -2.00 -0.82
CA LYS A 6 -10.88 -2.23 -1.40
C LYS A 6 -9.87 -1.16 -0.97
N ILE A 7 -10.20 0.12 -1.10
CA ILE A 7 -9.25 1.19 -0.75
C ILE A 7 -8.95 1.21 0.76
N ARG A 8 -9.93 0.90 1.61
CA ARG A 8 -9.71 0.79 3.07
C ARG A 8 -8.77 -0.36 3.41
N ALA A 9 -8.96 -1.52 2.77
CA ALA A 9 -8.09 -2.67 2.97
C ALA A 9 -6.63 -2.37 2.57
N LEU A 10 -6.42 -1.68 1.45
CA LEU A 10 -5.08 -1.26 1.01
C LEU A 10 -4.43 -0.25 1.97
N ARG A 11 -5.20 0.69 2.51
CA ARG A 11 -4.69 1.70 3.44
C ARG A 11 -4.36 1.12 4.81
N SER A 12 -5.11 0.12 5.28
CA SER A 12 -4.79 -0.60 6.52
C SER A 12 -3.45 -1.31 6.37
N GLU A 13 -3.27 -2.04 5.27
CA GLU A 13 -2.02 -2.76 4.98
C GLU A 13 -0.81 -1.82 4.97
N LEU A 14 -0.91 -0.69 4.25
CA LEU A 14 0.16 0.31 4.21
C LEU A 14 0.48 0.89 5.59
N LYS A 15 -0.55 1.07 6.42
CA LYS A 15 -0.36 1.58 7.78
C LYS A 15 0.34 0.54 8.65
N GLU A 16 -0.06 -0.72 8.58
CA GLU A 16 0.57 -1.85 9.29
C GLU A 16 2.05 -1.95 8.92
N MET A 17 2.38 -2.01 7.63
CA MET A 17 3.77 -2.05 7.17
C MET A 17 4.61 -0.86 7.66
N ARG A 18 4.02 0.34 7.74
CA ARG A 18 4.71 1.52 8.29
C ARG A 18 4.92 1.39 9.79
N ASP A 19 3.90 0.95 10.51
CA ASP A 19 3.94 0.83 11.98
C ASP A 19 4.90 -0.30 12.41
N GLU A 20 5.07 -1.33 11.58
CA GLU A 20 6.08 -2.40 11.73
C GLU A 20 7.49 -2.00 11.28
N GLY A 21 7.64 -0.83 10.64
CA GLY A 21 8.93 -0.32 10.17
C GLY A 21 9.39 -0.86 8.81
N GLU A 22 8.57 -1.65 8.11
CA GLU A 22 8.85 -2.08 6.74
C GLU A 22 8.86 -0.92 5.74
N LEU A 23 8.04 0.10 6.00
CA LEU A 23 7.97 1.33 5.21
C LEU A 23 8.35 2.53 6.05
N ASN A 24 9.27 3.34 5.54
CA ASN A 24 9.48 4.67 6.09
C ASN A 24 8.32 5.63 5.72
N SER A 25 8.29 6.80 6.36
CA SER A 25 7.22 7.79 6.16
C SER A 25 7.08 8.27 4.71
N LYS A 26 8.19 8.32 3.95
CA LYS A 26 8.18 8.75 2.55
C LYS A 26 7.59 7.65 1.66
N GLN A 27 8.08 6.41 1.79
CA GLN A 27 7.59 5.25 1.06
C GLN A 27 6.09 5.02 1.31
N TYR A 28 5.66 5.07 2.58
CA TYR A 28 4.24 5.00 2.93
C TYR A 28 3.40 6.03 2.17
N ARG A 29 3.86 7.30 2.12
CA ARG A 29 3.08 8.38 1.51
C ARG A 29 2.99 8.26 -0.01
N GLU A 30 4.06 7.81 -0.66
CA GLU A 30 4.07 7.51 -2.09
C GLU A 30 3.11 6.38 -2.44
N LEU A 31 3.18 5.26 -1.73
CA LEU A 31 2.30 4.11 -1.95
C LEU A 31 0.84 4.44 -1.62
N TYR A 32 0.58 5.24 -0.58
CA TYR A 32 -0.76 5.70 -0.23
C TYR A 32 -1.39 6.54 -1.37
N ASN A 33 -0.60 7.41 -2.01
CA ASN A 33 -1.04 8.19 -3.16
C ASN A 33 -1.31 7.29 -4.39
N LYS A 34 -0.45 6.29 -4.65
CA LYS A 34 -0.68 5.29 -5.70
C LYS A 34 -1.96 4.49 -5.45
N ALA A 35 -2.21 4.07 -4.21
CA ALA A 35 -3.46 3.39 -3.82
C ALA A 35 -4.68 4.30 -4.04
N LYS A 36 -4.60 5.58 -3.63
CA LYS A 36 -5.65 6.59 -3.87
C LYS A 36 -5.96 6.74 -5.37
N GLY A 37 -4.94 6.67 -6.23
CA GLY A 37 -5.08 6.71 -7.68
C GLY A 37 -5.55 5.41 -8.33
N GLY A 38 -5.76 4.34 -7.56
CA GLY A 38 -6.23 3.05 -8.10
C GLY A 38 -5.16 2.16 -8.73
N PHE A 39 -3.87 2.47 -8.53
CA PHE A 39 -2.76 1.69 -9.07
C PHE A 39 -2.79 0.21 -8.61
N PHE A 40 -3.15 -0.02 -7.35
CA PHE A 40 -3.20 -1.37 -6.78
C PHE A 40 -4.55 -2.05 -7.03
N ARG A 41 -4.50 -3.28 -7.55
CA ARG A 41 -5.69 -4.07 -7.87
C ARG A 41 -6.25 -4.79 -6.65
N ASN A 42 -5.38 -5.19 -5.72
CA ASN A 42 -5.68 -5.88 -4.47
C ASN A 42 -4.43 -5.83 -3.56
N LYS A 43 -4.52 -6.39 -2.35
CA LYS A 43 -3.40 -6.48 -1.39
C LYS A 43 -2.19 -7.20 -1.98
N LYS A 44 -2.39 -8.29 -2.72
CA LYS A 44 -1.30 -9.03 -3.36
C LYS A 44 -0.48 -8.17 -4.32
N HIS A 45 -1.13 -7.37 -5.16
CA HIS A 45 -0.44 -6.44 -6.06
C HIS A 45 0.35 -5.38 -5.29
N LEU A 46 -0.18 -4.89 -4.17
CA LEU A 46 0.55 -3.98 -3.28
C LEU A 46 1.79 -4.64 -2.69
N ASN A 47 1.65 -5.83 -2.11
CA ASN A 47 2.73 -6.50 -1.39
C ASN A 47 3.87 -6.87 -2.34
N ASN A 48 3.55 -7.40 -3.53
CA ASN A 48 4.55 -7.65 -4.57
C ASN A 48 5.29 -6.36 -4.97
N TYR A 49 4.56 -5.26 -5.17
CA TYR A 49 5.20 -3.98 -5.52
C TYR A 49 6.15 -3.48 -4.42
N VAL A 50 5.77 -3.64 -3.15
CA VAL A 50 6.65 -3.28 -2.02
C VAL A 50 7.90 -4.16 -2.01
N GLU A 51 7.75 -5.46 -2.25
CA GLU A 51 8.87 -6.39 -2.30
C GLU A 51 9.83 -6.07 -3.46
N ASP A 52 9.30 -5.84 -4.66
CA ASP A 52 10.09 -5.62 -5.87
C ASP A 52 10.78 -4.24 -5.92
N GLU A 53 10.13 -3.18 -5.40
CA GLU A 53 10.56 -1.80 -5.66
C GLU A 53 10.99 -1.03 -4.42
N VAL A 54 10.61 -1.49 -3.23
CA VAL A 54 10.88 -0.80 -1.97
C VAL A 54 11.93 -1.55 -1.14
N LYS A 55 11.96 -2.88 -1.24
CA LYS A 55 12.93 -3.75 -0.55
C LYS A 55 14.12 -4.19 -1.43
N ALA A 56 14.10 -3.88 -2.73
CA ALA A 56 15.25 -4.04 -3.63
C ALA A 56 16.33 -2.96 -3.38
#